data_AF-A0A1L8DSE8-F1
#
_entry.id   AF-A0A1L8DSE8-F1
#
_cell.length_a   1.000
_cell.length_b   1.000
_cell.length_c   1.000
_cell.angle_alpha   90.00
_cell.angle_beta   90.00
_cell.angle_gamma   90.00
#
_symmetry.space_group_name_H-M   'P 1'
#
loop_
_entity.id
_entity.type
_entity.pdbx_description
1 polymer ?
#
loop_
_entity_poly.entity_id
_entity_poly.type
_entity_poly.pdbx_seq_one_letter_code
_entity_poly.pdbx_strand_id
1 'polypeptide(L)'
;EVLVKDAESTVSDQDLRVIYSTSIVRFLNYIHSSTRSTKSLYSAAKELSLASYVVDLRHLCSHGQSLPSIKTFRQVFTYCLKWLKTFYWEPQLKVMQNAKIEDVKRNNKTTFEKNLRKLFIAYDGVAEGLRRNMKTLEQILVQNTHREFLYWTVDEEISHDEKLIDLMDKLLKEIFAAINAEQQVREIAELFTEAFLECSNLIKCPVEAEKEKTEGISVTEIHQMLFRKVADWAFVPNCLTALIDIAENEDESEARRTGAAFWCQRLIDGYQAFQELKRVYKKNKDSDQSINLDFSTINTSNVDNVILVAYEEMGIVPETSLIFSDSIRRPWCLRFSWEFIKKRALNASEITLKVFESCLLLSGIPIDVQEQEKLLNIAKKVFAAQEPTEEHSGDEKIYTLADIVGDDATSKEASMGIWSETPSEINWASCPLGSLPW
;
A
#
# COMPACT_ATOMS: atom_id res chain seq x y z
N GLU A 1 1.18 -29.10 -9.14
CA GLU A 1 2.10 -28.45 -10.09
C GLU A 1 3.36 -29.27 -10.36
N VAL A 2 4.24 -29.53 -9.38
CA VAL A 2 5.49 -30.29 -9.60
C VAL A 2 5.29 -31.65 -10.30
N LEU A 3 4.36 -32.48 -9.81
CA LEU A 3 4.04 -33.78 -10.44
C LEU A 3 3.46 -33.66 -11.85
N VAL A 4 2.77 -32.55 -12.14
CA VAL A 4 2.18 -32.31 -13.48
C VAL A 4 3.30 -31.96 -14.45
N LYS A 5 4.19 -31.05 -14.08
CA LYS A 5 5.39 -30.70 -14.85
C LYS A 5 6.33 -31.90 -15.07
N ASP A 6 6.47 -32.76 -14.07
CA ASP A 6 7.25 -34.00 -14.17
C ASP A 6 6.60 -35.02 -15.12
N ALA A 7 5.27 -35.13 -15.14
CA ALA A 7 4.54 -36.01 -16.05
C ALA A 7 4.58 -35.52 -17.51
N GLU A 8 4.54 -34.20 -17.72
CA GLU A 8 4.56 -33.57 -19.05
C GLU A 8 5.93 -33.68 -19.74
N SER A 9 7.00 -34.03 -19.00
CA SER A 9 8.38 -34.16 -19.53
C SER A 9 8.91 -32.91 -20.26
N THR A 10 8.34 -31.74 -19.98
CA THR A 10 8.68 -30.44 -20.59
C THR A 10 9.87 -29.76 -19.92
N VAL A 11 10.33 -30.29 -18.78
CA VAL A 11 11.35 -29.69 -17.90
C VAL A 11 12.52 -30.66 -17.74
N SER A 12 13.75 -30.14 -17.74
CA SER A 12 14.95 -30.97 -17.60
C SER A 12 15.00 -31.68 -16.24
N ASP A 13 15.64 -32.86 -16.17
CA ASP A 13 15.85 -33.60 -14.92
C ASP A 13 16.62 -32.78 -13.85
N GLN A 14 17.42 -31.81 -14.27
CA GLN A 14 18.13 -30.92 -13.35
C GLN A 14 17.20 -29.88 -12.74
N ASP A 15 16.35 -29.26 -13.56
CA ASP A 15 15.38 -28.27 -13.09
C ASP A 15 14.28 -28.93 -12.27
N LEU A 16 13.83 -30.12 -12.64
CA LEU A 16 12.91 -30.91 -11.84
C LEU A 16 13.49 -31.18 -10.44
N ARG A 17 14.76 -31.59 -10.33
CA ARG A 17 15.42 -31.79 -9.02
C ARG A 17 15.41 -30.52 -8.17
N VAL A 18 15.59 -29.34 -8.77
CA VAL A 18 15.50 -28.06 -8.06
C VAL A 18 14.07 -27.79 -7.59
N ILE A 19 13.07 -27.93 -8.47
CA ILE A 19 11.65 -27.71 -8.15
C ILE A 19 11.18 -28.67 -7.05
N TYR A 20 11.57 -29.94 -7.13
CA TYR A 20 11.33 -30.96 -6.11
C TYR A 20 11.97 -30.57 -4.76
N SER A 21 13.24 -30.17 -4.78
CA SER A 21 13.98 -29.73 -3.60
C SER A 21 13.29 -28.54 -2.90
N THR A 22 13.03 -27.45 -3.62
CA THR A 22 12.42 -26.23 -3.06
C THR A 22 11.05 -26.53 -2.45
N SER A 23 10.27 -27.39 -3.09
CA SER A 23 8.94 -27.76 -2.63
C SER A 23 8.97 -28.59 -1.33
N ILE A 24 9.91 -29.54 -1.18
CA ILE A 24 10.08 -30.31 0.08
C ILE A 24 10.53 -29.40 1.21
N VAL A 25 11.49 -28.51 0.93
CA VAL A 25 11.98 -27.54 1.93
C VAL A 25 10.82 -26.65 2.40
N ARG A 26 10.03 -26.10 1.48
CA ARG A 26 8.84 -25.28 1.82
C ARG A 26 7.82 -26.07 2.63
N PHE A 27 7.49 -27.29 2.21
CA PHE A 27 6.54 -28.16 2.90
C PHE A 27 6.94 -28.43 4.36
N LEU A 28 8.19 -28.83 4.60
CA LEU A 28 8.67 -29.13 5.94
C LEU A 28 8.84 -27.87 6.81
N ASN A 29 9.28 -26.75 6.21
CA ASN A 29 9.36 -25.49 6.94
C ASN A 29 7.97 -25.01 7.39
N TYR A 30 6.94 -25.20 6.56
CA TYR A 30 5.56 -24.89 6.91
C TYR A 30 5.02 -25.81 8.02
N ILE A 31 5.25 -27.12 7.89
CA ILE A 31 4.87 -28.08 8.95
C ILE A 31 5.51 -27.67 10.27
N HIS A 32 6.80 -27.36 10.24
CA HIS A 32 7.53 -26.93 11.43
C HIS A 32 6.95 -25.66 12.06
N SER A 33 6.71 -24.62 11.27
CA SER A 33 6.15 -23.36 11.78
C SER A 33 4.71 -23.52 12.29
N SER A 34 3.90 -24.38 11.65
CA SER A 34 2.51 -24.64 12.03
C SER A 34 2.37 -25.30 13.41
N THR A 35 3.39 -26.04 13.87
CA THR A 35 3.37 -26.69 15.19
C THR A 35 3.69 -25.75 16.36
N ARG A 36 4.04 -24.47 16.10
CA ARG A 36 4.43 -23.45 17.11
C ARG A 36 5.40 -23.97 18.19
N SER A 37 6.24 -24.93 17.83
CA SER A 37 7.08 -25.68 18.74
C SER A 37 8.52 -25.18 18.64
N THR A 38 9.18 -24.94 19.78
CA THR A 38 10.61 -24.63 19.86
C THR A 38 11.50 -25.88 19.68
N LYS A 39 10.89 -27.05 19.47
CA LYS A 39 11.59 -28.34 19.30
C LYS A 39 12.22 -28.44 17.91
N SER A 40 13.16 -29.34 17.72
CA SER A 40 13.80 -29.56 16.42
C SER A 40 12.83 -30.07 15.35
N LEU A 41 13.20 -29.94 14.07
CA LEU A 41 12.43 -30.47 12.93
C LEU A 41 12.18 -31.98 13.02
N TYR A 42 13.15 -32.75 13.52
CA TYR A 42 12.98 -34.19 13.78
C TYR A 42 11.93 -34.48 14.85
N SER A 43 11.90 -33.68 15.92
CA SER A 43 10.88 -33.83 16.97
C SER A 43 9.48 -33.52 16.45
N ALA A 44 9.34 -32.45 15.65
CA ALA A 44 8.07 -32.12 15.01
C ALA A 44 7.61 -33.22 14.02
N ALA A 45 8.52 -33.75 13.21
CA ALA A 45 8.22 -34.85 12.29
C ALA A 45 7.76 -36.11 13.05
N LYS A 46 8.43 -36.45 14.16
CA LYS A 46 8.05 -37.60 15.00
C LYS A 46 6.67 -37.43 15.63
N GLU A 47 6.35 -36.25 16.14
CA GLU A 47 5.01 -35.94 16.70
C GLU A 47 3.91 -36.09 15.66
N LEU A 48 4.20 -35.73 14.40
CA LEU A 48 3.28 -35.82 13.27
C LEU A 48 3.32 -37.17 12.54
N SER A 49 4.04 -38.16 13.08
CA SER A 49 4.23 -39.48 12.46
C SER A 49 4.78 -39.42 11.03
N LEU A 50 5.59 -38.41 10.72
CA LEU A 50 6.31 -38.26 9.46
C LEU A 50 7.67 -38.97 9.56
N ALA A 51 8.02 -39.74 8.54
CA ALA A 51 9.26 -40.52 8.54
C ALA A 51 10.52 -39.61 8.55
N SER A 52 11.52 -40.01 9.34
CA SER A 52 12.76 -39.23 9.56
C SER A 52 13.56 -38.99 8.28
N TYR A 53 13.53 -39.91 7.31
CA TYR A 53 14.25 -39.75 6.04
C TYR A 53 13.78 -38.56 5.21
N VAL A 54 12.56 -38.05 5.45
CA VAL A 54 12.04 -36.85 4.79
C VAL A 54 12.74 -35.59 5.34
N VAL A 55 13.06 -35.60 6.64
CA VAL A 55 13.83 -34.54 7.30
C VAL A 55 15.29 -34.59 6.85
N ASP A 56 15.87 -35.79 6.74
CA ASP A 56 17.22 -36.00 6.21
C ASP A 56 17.35 -35.40 4.79
N LEU A 57 16.35 -35.64 3.93
CA LEU A 57 16.31 -35.12 2.57
C LEU A 57 16.29 -33.58 2.53
N ARG A 58 15.57 -32.95 3.45
CA ARG A 58 15.53 -31.48 3.57
C ARG A 58 16.87 -30.89 3.99
N HIS A 59 17.56 -31.53 4.93
CA HIS A 59 18.90 -31.10 5.32
C HIS A 59 19.86 -31.18 4.13
N LEU A 60 19.84 -32.28 3.38
CA LEU A 60 20.64 -32.44 2.15
C LEU A 60 20.32 -31.34 1.12
N CYS A 61 19.04 -31.04 0.91
CA CYS A 61 18.59 -30.00 -0.01
C CYS A 61 19.01 -28.58 0.42
N SER A 62 19.06 -28.32 1.74
CA SER A 62 19.35 -26.98 2.27
C SER A 62 20.85 -26.66 2.32
N HIS A 63 21.70 -27.69 2.48
CA HIS A 63 23.16 -27.51 2.57
C HIS A 63 23.88 -27.55 1.21
N GLY A 64 23.16 -27.80 0.10
CA GLY A 64 23.64 -27.58 -1.27
C GLY A 64 24.77 -28.50 -1.76
N GLN A 65 25.21 -29.49 -0.99
CA GLN A 65 26.41 -30.29 -1.33
C GLN A 65 26.17 -31.34 -2.43
N SER A 66 24.94 -31.81 -2.63
CA SER A 66 24.51 -32.55 -3.83
C SER A 66 23.00 -32.76 -3.81
N LEU A 67 22.31 -32.50 -4.93
CA LEU A 67 20.88 -32.82 -5.03
C LEU A 67 20.71 -34.34 -5.23
N PRO A 68 19.83 -34.98 -4.44
CA PRO A 68 19.45 -36.37 -4.62
C PRO A 68 18.96 -36.70 -6.04
N SER A 69 18.96 -37.99 -6.38
CA SER A 69 18.43 -38.44 -7.67
C SER A 69 16.95 -38.06 -7.84
N ILE A 70 16.54 -37.79 -9.08
CA ILE A 70 15.13 -37.50 -9.40
C ILE A 70 14.19 -38.63 -8.93
N LYS A 71 14.66 -39.88 -9.00
CA LYS A 71 13.92 -41.06 -8.51
C LYS A 71 13.67 -40.99 -7.00
N THR A 72 14.67 -40.56 -6.22
CA THR A 72 14.53 -40.34 -4.78
C THR A 72 13.48 -39.26 -4.49
N PHE A 73 13.53 -38.14 -5.22
CA PHE A 73 12.54 -37.07 -5.06
C PHE A 73 11.11 -37.53 -5.36
N ARG A 74 10.89 -38.24 -6.48
CA ARG A 74 9.58 -38.79 -6.86
C ARG A 74 9.01 -39.72 -5.78
N GLN A 75 9.86 -40.57 -5.20
CA GLN A 75 9.46 -41.48 -4.11
C GLN A 75 9.08 -40.72 -2.84
N VAL A 76 9.90 -39.76 -2.40
CA VAL A 76 9.63 -38.98 -1.19
C VAL A 76 8.39 -38.09 -1.36
N PHE A 77 8.18 -37.49 -2.53
CA PHE A 77 6.97 -36.72 -2.82
C PHE A 77 5.71 -37.56 -2.75
N THR A 78 5.73 -38.74 -3.35
CA THR A 78 4.61 -39.68 -3.32
C THR A 78 4.26 -40.04 -1.88
N TYR A 79 5.28 -40.28 -1.04
CA TYR A 79 5.09 -40.48 0.38
C TYR A 79 4.48 -39.26 1.08
N CYS A 80 5.02 -38.05 0.89
CA CYS A 80 4.52 -36.83 1.51
C CYS A 80 3.07 -36.52 1.12
N LEU A 81 2.69 -36.73 -0.14
CA LEU A 81 1.32 -36.54 -0.61
C LEU A 81 0.36 -37.56 -0.01
N LYS A 82 0.79 -38.83 0.10
CA LYS A 82 0.01 -39.86 0.78
C LYS A 82 -0.18 -39.52 2.26
N TRP A 83 0.89 -39.07 2.92
CA TRP A 83 0.82 -38.60 4.30
C TRP A 83 -0.15 -37.41 4.42
N LEU A 84 -0.06 -36.40 3.55
CA LEU A 84 -0.95 -35.23 3.57
C LEU A 84 -2.42 -35.62 3.36
N LYS A 85 -2.67 -36.55 2.44
CA LYS A 85 -4.00 -37.11 2.20
C LYS A 85 -4.58 -37.73 3.47
N THR A 86 -3.84 -38.63 4.11
CA THR A 86 -4.34 -39.36 5.28
C THR A 86 -4.37 -38.52 6.56
N PHE A 87 -3.38 -37.64 6.75
CA PHE A 87 -3.26 -36.81 7.95
C PHE A 87 -4.22 -35.62 7.95
N TYR A 88 -4.43 -34.97 6.80
CA TYR A 88 -5.22 -33.75 6.71
C TYR A 88 -6.51 -33.95 5.90
N TRP A 89 -6.40 -34.31 4.63
CA TRP A 89 -7.55 -34.26 3.72
C TRP A 89 -8.66 -35.27 4.04
N GLU A 90 -8.33 -36.50 4.40
CA GLU A 90 -9.31 -37.53 4.77
C GLU A 90 -10.10 -37.18 6.04
N PRO A 91 -9.46 -36.72 7.14
CA PRO A 91 -10.17 -36.16 8.27
C PRO A 91 -11.05 -34.96 7.91
N GLN A 92 -10.54 -34.01 7.11
CA GLN A 92 -11.33 -32.84 6.70
C GLN A 92 -12.56 -33.26 5.89
N LEU A 93 -12.41 -34.17 4.93
CA LEU A 93 -13.52 -34.65 4.10
C LEU A 93 -14.64 -35.28 4.93
N LYS A 94 -14.31 -35.94 6.05
CA LYS A 94 -15.30 -36.52 6.97
C LYS A 94 -16.07 -35.48 7.78
N VAL A 95 -15.46 -34.31 8.01
CA VAL A 95 -16.04 -33.20 8.80
C VAL A 95 -16.66 -32.14 7.89
N MET A 96 -16.27 -32.10 6.61
CA MET A 96 -16.83 -31.20 5.61
C MET A 96 -18.31 -31.49 5.42
N GLN A 97 -19.13 -30.48 5.69
CA GLN A 97 -20.55 -30.47 5.38
C GLN A 97 -20.81 -29.51 4.22
N ASN A 98 -21.89 -29.75 3.48
CA ASN A 98 -22.35 -28.80 2.47
C ASN A 98 -22.58 -27.44 3.14
N ALA A 99 -21.95 -26.39 2.61
CA ALA A 99 -22.21 -25.04 3.07
C ALA A 99 -23.68 -24.70 2.82
N LYS A 100 -24.41 -24.29 3.85
CA LYS A 100 -25.75 -23.74 3.64
C LYS A 100 -25.60 -22.37 3.00
N ILE A 101 -26.56 -21.96 2.18
CA ILE A 101 -26.55 -20.64 1.52
C ILE A 101 -26.47 -19.50 2.56
N GLU A 102 -27.00 -19.72 3.75
CA GLU A 102 -26.95 -18.84 4.92
C GLU A 102 -25.54 -18.76 5.55
N ASP A 103 -24.74 -19.81 5.47
CA ASP A 103 -23.35 -19.85 5.96
C ASP A 103 -22.36 -19.25 4.95
N VAL A 104 -22.77 -19.19 3.67
CA VAL A 104 -22.07 -18.42 2.64
C VAL A 104 -22.43 -16.96 2.88
N LYS A 105 -21.55 -16.20 3.55
CA LYS A 105 -21.62 -14.73 3.55
C LYS A 105 -21.68 -14.26 2.10
N ARG A 106 -22.88 -14.04 1.57
CA ARG A 106 -23.07 -13.32 0.32
C ARG A 106 -22.67 -11.91 0.63
N ASN A 107 -21.45 -11.55 0.26
CA ASN A 107 -21.00 -10.16 0.22
C ASN A 107 -22.06 -9.38 -0.55
N ASN A 108 -22.95 -8.69 0.16
CA ASN A 108 -23.96 -7.86 -0.48
C ASN A 108 -23.28 -6.55 -0.84
N LYS A 109 -22.34 -6.64 -1.80
CA LYS A 109 -21.45 -5.57 -2.26
C LYS A 109 -22.24 -4.27 -2.45
N THR A 110 -23.40 -4.36 -3.11
CA THR A 110 -24.28 -3.22 -3.37
C THR A 110 -24.85 -2.60 -2.11
N THR A 111 -25.24 -3.39 -1.11
CA THR A 111 -25.74 -2.85 0.17
C THR A 111 -24.62 -2.23 0.98
N PHE A 112 -23.45 -2.88 1.06
CA PHE A 112 -22.26 -2.33 1.71
C PHE A 112 -21.85 -0.99 1.07
N GLU A 113 -21.73 -0.95 -0.25
CA GLU A 113 -21.37 0.24 -1.02
C GLU A 113 -22.36 1.38 -0.78
N LYS A 114 -23.68 1.11 -0.89
CA LYS A 114 -24.72 2.11 -0.61
C LYS A 114 -24.64 2.67 0.80
N ASN A 115 -24.44 1.80 1.78
CA ASN A 115 -24.28 2.21 3.18
C ASN A 115 -23.02 3.07 3.36
N LEU A 116 -21.91 2.67 2.76
CA LEU A 116 -20.65 3.39 2.85
C LEU A 116 -20.74 4.79 2.23
N ARG A 117 -21.34 4.91 1.03
CA ARG A 117 -21.58 6.20 0.39
C ARG A 117 -22.50 7.10 1.23
N LYS A 118 -23.56 6.55 1.82
CA LYS A 118 -24.45 7.28 2.75
C LYS A 118 -23.68 7.85 3.94
N LEU A 119 -22.82 7.04 4.57
CA LEU A 119 -21.99 7.48 5.69
C LEU A 119 -20.96 8.56 5.28
N PHE A 120 -20.38 8.45 4.08
CA PHE A 120 -19.44 9.44 3.58
C PHE A 120 -20.08 10.79 3.24
N ILE A 121 -21.31 10.81 2.71
CA ILE A 121 -22.09 12.05 2.52
C ILE A 121 -22.26 12.78 3.85
N ALA A 122 -22.63 12.04 4.91
CA ALA A 122 -22.76 12.59 6.26
C ALA A 122 -21.43 13.11 6.81
N TYR A 123 -20.38 12.30 6.70
CA TYR A 123 -19.04 12.62 7.14
C TYR A 123 -18.51 13.90 6.49
N ASP A 124 -18.64 14.03 5.16
CA ASP A 124 -18.17 15.18 4.40
C ASP A 124 -18.87 16.47 4.84
N GLY A 125 -20.19 16.41 5.06
CA GLY A 125 -20.96 17.57 5.54
C GLY A 125 -20.62 17.98 6.98
N VAL A 126 -20.46 17.02 7.89
CA VAL A 126 -20.06 17.31 9.28
C VAL A 126 -18.62 17.82 9.34
N ALA A 127 -17.71 17.27 8.54
CA ALA A 127 -16.33 17.72 8.44
C ALA A 127 -16.25 19.19 8.00
N GLU A 128 -17.01 19.57 6.97
CA GLU A 128 -17.07 20.96 6.51
C GLU A 128 -17.66 21.91 7.57
N GLY A 129 -18.67 21.46 8.33
CA GLY A 129 -19.20 22.21 9.46
C GLY A 129 -18.16 22.46 10.56
N LEU A 130 -17.42 21.42 10.95
CA LEU A 130 -16.33 21.52 11.93
C LEU A 130 -15.22 22.46 11.46
N ARG A 131 -14.84 22.38 10.18
CA ARG A 131 -13.86 23.28 9.57
C ARG A 131 -14.25 24.75 9.73
N ARG A 132 -15.54 25.07 9.57
CA ARG A 132 -16.11 26.42 9.75
C ARG A 132 -16.37 26.78 11.22
N ASN A 133 -15.84 26.03 12.19
CA ASN A 133 -16.08 26.19 13.63
C ASN A 133 -17.56 26.15 14.06
N MET A 134 -18.41 25.47 13.29
CA MET A 134 -19.76 25.21 13.74
C MET A 134 -19.74 24.24 14.92
N LYS A 135 -20.70 24.37 15.83
CA LYS A 135 -20.77 23.55 17.05
C LYS A 135 -21.89 22.52 17.00
N THR A 136 -23.00 22.83 16.32
CA THR A 136 -24.21 22.01 16.29
C THR A 136 -24.68 21.74 14.87
N LEU A 137 -25.47 20.67 14.72
CA LEU A 137 -26.06 20.31 13.42
C LEU A 137 -26.96 21.41 12.86
N GLU A 138 -27.73 22.11 13.71
CA GLU A 138 -28.57 23.24 13.32
C GLU A 138 -27.79 24.31 12.52
N GLN A 139 -26.58 24.64 12.95
CA GLN A 139 -25.75 25.65 12.29
C GLN A 139 -25.34 25.22 10.88
N ILE A 140 -25.08 23.92 10.67
CA ILE A 140 -24.84 23.36 9.34
C ILE A 140 -26.11 23.47 8.51
N LEU A 141 -27.25 23.02 9.03
CA LEU A 141 -28.51 22.95 8.26
C LEU A 141 -28.96 24.31 7.71
N VAL A 142 -28.68 25.41 8.43
CA VAL A 142 -28.99 26.77 7.99
C VAL A 142 -28.11 27.21 6.81
N GLN A 143 -26.87 26.72 6.74
CA GLN A 143 -25.87 27.19 5.76
C GLN A 143 -25.60 26.18 4.63
N ASN A 144 -26.00 24.93 4.80
CA ASN A 144 -25.67 23.85 3.89
C ASN A 144 -26.70 23.74 2.77
N THR A 145 -26.23 23.75 1.52
CA THR A 145 -27.04 23.63 0.32
C THR A 145 -27.00 22.23 -0.29
N HIS A 146 -26.22 21.31 0.29
CA HIS A 146 -26.03 19.96 -0.25
C HIS A 146 -27.24 19.07 0.05
N ARG A 147 -28.05 18.82 -0.99
CA ARG A 147 -29.31 18.06 -0.88
C ARG A 147 -29.17 16.70 -0.22
N GLU A 148 -28.15 15.93 -0.59
CA GLU A 148 -27.97 14.56 -0.09
C GLU A 148 -27.67 14.53 1.41
N PHE A 149 -26.93 15.53 1.91
CA PHE A 149 -26.65 15.67 3.34
C PHE A 149 -27.95 16.00 4.10
N LEU A 150 -28.76 16.94 3.58
CA LEU A 150 -30.06 17.27 4.17
C LEU A 150 -30.99 16.05 4.21
N TYR A 151 -31.06 15.27 3.13
CA TYR A 151 -31.84 14.03 3.11
C TYR A 151 -31.36 13.03 4.15
N TRP A 152 -30.04 12.85 4.28
CA TRP A 152 -29.45 11.97 5.29
C TRP A 152 -29.86 12.38 6.71
N THR A 153 -29.81 13.68 7.05
CA THR A 153 -30.19 14.15 8.39
C THR A 153 -31.65 13.87 8.76
N VAL A 154 -32.55 13.92 7.77
CA VAL A 154 -33.98 13.63 7.96
C VAL A 154 -34.22 12.13 8.09
N ASP A 155 -33.57 11.33 7.25
CA ASP A 155 -33.72 9.86 7.22
C ASP A 155 -33.21 9.19 8.51
N GLU A 156 -32.15 9.74 9.12
CA GLU A 156 -31.57 9.24 10.37
C GLU A 156 -32.18 9.86 11.64
N GLU A 157 -33.21 10.71 11.52
CA GLU A 157 -33.92 11.37 12.63
C GLU A 157 -32.99 12.04 13.66
N ILE A 158 -31.92 12.69 13.20
CA ILE A 158 -30.88 13.26 14.08
C ILE A 158 -31.38 14.55 14.73
N SER A 159 -31.12 14.69 16.03
CA SER A 159 -31.41 15.92 16.77
C SER A 159 -30.65 17.12 16.21
N HIS A 160 -31.31 18.26 16.05
CA HIS A 160 -30.68 19.48 15.54
C HIS A 160 -29.65 20.07 16.53
N ASP A 161 -29.81 19.77 17.81
CA ASP A 161 -28.91 20.19 18.90
C ASP A 161 -27.66 19.30 19.04
N GLU A 162 -27.54 18.24 18.23
CA GLU A 162 -26.42 17.31 18.28
C GLU A 162 -25.10 18.06 18.02
N LYS A 163 -24.10 17.82 18.87
CA LYS A 163 -22.78 18.43 18.72
C LYS A 163 -22.03 17.78 17.57
N LEU A 164 -21.41 18.61 16.73
CA LEU A 164 -20.69 18.11 15.54
C LEU A 164 -19.51 17.20 15.87
N ILE A 165 -18.81 17.44 16.99
CA ILE A 165 -17.69 16.61 17.43
C ILE A 165 -18.17 15.20 17.79
N ASP A 166 -19.29 15.10 18.51
CA ASP A 166 -19.87 13.82 18.93
C ASP A 166 -20.42 13.08 17.71
N LEU A 167 -21.06 13.81 16.78
CA LEU A 167 -21.55 13.25 15.52
C LEU A 167 -20.40 12.76 14.62
N MET A 168 -19.29 13.50 14.55
CA MET A 168 -18.09 13.10 13.81
C MET A 168 -17.49 11.81 14.37
N ASP A 169 -17.35 11.69 15.69
CA ASP A 169 -16.86 10.45 16.33
C ASP A 169 -17.81 9.26 16.10
N LYS A 170 -19.12 9.48 16.16
CA LYS A 170 -20.14 8.46 15.82
C LYS A 170 -20.00 8.00 14.37
N LEU A 171 -19.93 8.93 13.42
CA LEU A 171 -19.79 8.63 11.99
C LEU A 171 -18.51 7.87 11.68
N LEU A 172 -17.38 8.27 12.25
CA LEU A 172 -16.12 7.54 12.10
C LEU A 172 -16.25 6.11 12.65
N LYS A 173 -16.84 5.92 13.83
CA LYS A 173 -17.09 4.58 14.39
C LYS A 173 -17.97 3.72 13.48
N GLU A 174 -19.01 4.28 12.88
CA GLU A 174 -19.91 3.58 11.96
C GLU A 174 -19.20 3.20 10.65
N ILE A 175 -18.44 4.11 10.03
CA ILE A 175 -17.61 3.84 8.86
C ILE A 175 -16.62 2.71 9.16
N PHE A 176 -15.95 2.79 10.31
CA PHE A 176 -14.95 1.81 10.71
C PHE A 176 -15.58 0.44 10.96
N ALA A 177 -16.76 0.41 11.59
CA ALA A 177 -17.51 -0.82 11.82
C ALA A 177 -17.98 -1.46 10.50
N ALA A 178 -18.48 -0.66 9.55
CA ALA A 178 -18.91 -1.14 8.24
C ALA A 178 -17.75 -1.79 7.47
N ILE A 179 -16.58 -1.15 7.45
CA ILE A 179 -15.39 -1.68 6.76
C ILE A 179 -14.83 -2.93 7.46
N ASN A 180 -14.85 -2.96 8.80
CA ASN A 180 -14.38 -4.13 9.55
C ASN A 180 -15.31 -5.34 9.41
N ALA A 181 -16.63 -5.12 9.29
CA ALA A 181 -17.61 -6.19 9.09
C ALA A 181 -17.42 -6.93 7.74
N GLU A 182 -16.98 -6.19 6.72
CA GLU A 182 -16.91 -6.64 5.33
C GLU A 182 -15.48 -6.86 4.82
N GLN A 183 -14.48 -7.06 5.69
CA GLN A 183 -13.07 -7.30 5.31
C GLN A 183 -12.85 -8.49 4.34
N GLN A 184 -13.86 -9.35 4.14
CA GLN A 184 -13.84 -10.46 3.20
C GLN A 184 -14.21 -10.05 1.76
N VAL A 185 -14.70 -8.82 1.55
CA VAL A 185 -14.96 -8.25 0.22
C VAL A 185 -13.62 -7.95 -0.45
N ARG A 186 -13.37 -8.57 -1.61
CA ARG A 186 -12.10 -8.46 -2.33
C ARG A 186 -11.83 -7.02 -2.80
N GLU A 187 -12.86 -6.33 -3.25
CA GLU A 187 -12.82 -4.97 -3.79
C GLU A 187 -13.04 -3.88 -2.73
N ILE A 188 -12.95 -4.20 -1.43
CA ILE A 188 -13.30 -3.25 -0.36
C ILE A 188 -12.49 -1.95 -0.41
N ALA A 189 -11.20 -2.04 -0.78
CA ALA A 189 -10.35 -0.87 -0.92
C ALA A 189 -10.80 0.03 -2.08
N GLU A 190 -11.22 -0.56 -3.20
CA GLU A 190 -11.73 0.16 -4.37
C GLU A 190 -13.05 0.86 -4.04
N LEU A 191 -13.99 0.15 -3.43
CA LEU A 191 -15.29 0.70 -3.01
C LEU A 191 -15.13 1.84 -1.99
N PHE A 192 -14.19 1.69 -1.06
CA PHE A 192 -13.84 2.75 -0.12
C PHE A 192 -13.27 3.96 -0.86
N THR A 193 -12.29 3.74 -1.74
CA THR A 193 -11.65 4.82 -2.49
C THR A 193 -12.67 5.57 -3.36
N GLU A 194 -13.57 4.87 -4.05
CA GLU A 194 -14.64 5.51 -4.83
C GLU A 194 -15.55 6.38 -3.96
N ALA A 195 -16.05 5.86 -2.84
CA ALA A 195 -16.91 6.62 -1.93
C ALA A 195 -16.16 7.83 -1.32
N PHE A 196 -14.89 7.66 -0.97
CA PHE A 196 -14.02 8.73 -0.47
C PHE A 196 -13.82 9.85 -1.51
N LEU A 197 -13.67 9.51 -2.79
CA LEU A 197 -13.45 10.48 -3.87
C LEU A 197 -14.72 11.22 -4.32
N GLU A 198 -15.89 10.74 -3.89
CA GLU A 198 -17.18 11.41 -4.10
C GLU A 198 -17.45 12.52 -3.08
N CYS A 199 -16.74 12.53 -1.94
CA CYS A 199 -16.81 13.59 -0.95
C CYS A 199 -16.40 14.93 -1.55
N SER A 200 -17.38 15.81 -1.81
CA SER A 200 -17.15 17.05 -2.54
C SER A 200 -16.30 18.03 -1.74
N ASN A 201 -16.56 18.21 -0.44
CA ASN A 201 -15.84 19.18 0.37
C ASN A 201 -14.43 18.68 0.67
N LEU A 202 -14.29 17.40 0.99
CA LEU A 202 -13.00 16.74 1.22
C LEU A 202 -12.08 16.89 0.01
N ILE A 203 -12.58 16.68 -1.22
CA ILE A 203 -11.74 16.67 -2.42
C ILE A 203 -11.56 18.05 -3.06
N LYS A 204 -12.59 18.92 -3.10
CA LYS A 204 -12.50 20.17 -3.87
C LYS A 204 -12.00 21.36 -3.06
N CYS A 205 -12.23 21.39 -1.75
CA CYS A 205 -12.01 22.57 -0.94
C CYS A 205 -10.74 22.60 -0.06
N PRO A 206 -9.86 21.57 0.03
CA PRO A 206 -8.83 21.56 1.07
C PRO A 206 -7.77 22.66 0.90
N VAL A 207 -7.45 23.04 -0.35
CA VAL A 207 -6.45 24.08 -0.64
C VAL A 207 -6.95 25.48 -0.26
N GLU A 208 -8.21 25.78 -0.59
CA GLU A 208 -8.84 27.07 -0.27
C GLU A 208 -9.05 27.17 1.25
N ALA A 209 -9.56 26.10 1.86
CA ALA A 209 -9.72 25.97 3.30
C ALA A 209 -8.45 26.27 4.10
N GLU A 210 -7.29 25.75 3.67
CA GLU A 210 -6.01 25.98 4.35
C GLU A 210 -5.45 27.40 4.17
N LYS A 211 -5.95 28.16 3.19
CA LYS A 211 -5.59 29.58 2.99
C LYS A 211 -6.43 30.51 3.88
N GLU A 212 -7.66 30.13 4.24
CA GLU A 212 -8.61 30.91 5.07
C GLU A 212 -8.25 30.97 6.58
N LYS A 213 -6.97 30.77 6.93
CA LYS A 213 -6.38 30.45 8.26
C LYS A 213 -6.68 31.36 9.46
N THR A 214 -7.60 32.32 9.37
CA THR A 214 -7.84 33.26 10.46
C THR A 214 -8.67 32.70 11.62
N GLU A 215 -9.54 31.68 11.42
CA GLU A 215 -10.33 31.16 12.55
C GLU A 215 -10.57 29.62 12.58
N GLY A 216 -10.54 28.87 11.47
CA GLY A 216 -10.97 27.46 11.39
C GLY A 216 -9.95 26.37 11.81
N ILE A 217 -10.43 25.13 12.00
CA ILE A 217 -9.61 23.92 12.22
C ILE A 217 -9.01 23.47 10.88
N SER A 218 -7.75 23.01 10.87
CA SER A 218 -7.11 22.47 9.67
C SER A 218 -7.89 21.27 9.11
N VAL A 219 -8.03 21.19 7.78
CA VAL A 219 -8.65 20.02 7.15
C VAL A 219 -7.82 18.75 7.41
N THR A 220 -6.50 18.90 7.56
CA THR A 220 -5.62 17.77 7.87
C THR A 220 -5.94 17.20 9.25
N GLU A 221 -6.14 18.07 10.24
CA GLU A 221 -6.53 17.69 11.60
C GLU A 221 -7.89 16.98 11.63
N ILE A 222 -8.91 17.52 10.95
CA ILE A 222 -10.26 16.95 10.89
C ILE A 222 -10.24 15.53 10.32
N HIS A 223 -9.46 15.30 9.27
CA HIS A 223 -9.41 14.02 8.57
C HIS A 223 -8.34 13.05 9.11
N GLN A 224 -7.55 13.46 10.11
CA GLN A 224 -6.41 12.71 10.65
C GLN A 224 -6.77 11.28 11.08
N MET A 225 -7.90 11.11 11.78
CA MET A 225 -8.34 9.80 12.28
C MET A 225 -8.76 8.86 11.15
N LEU A 226 -9.44 9.39 10.12
CA LEU A 226 -9.81 8.63 8.93
C LEU A 226 -8.56 8.11 8.23
N PHE A 227 -7.59 8.99 7.96
CA PHE A 227 -6.35 8.60 7.27
C PHE A 227 -5.47 7.63 8.06
N ARG A 228 -5.47 7.70 9.40
CA ARG A 228 -4.85 6.66 10.24
C ARG A 228 -5.48 5.29 9.99
N LYS A 229 -6.80 5.22 9.88
CA LYS A 229 -7.50 3.96 9.54
C LYS A 229 -7.30 3.50 8.10
N VAL A 230 -7.22 4.42 7.14
CA VAL A 230 -6.84 4.11 5.75
C VAL A 230 -5.47 3.42 5.71
N ALA A 231 -4.50 3.89 6.50
CA ALA A 231 -3.19 3.25 6.64
C ALA A 231 -3.27 1.89 7.34
N ASP A 232 -4.05 1.77 8.43
CA ASP A 232 -4.26 0.52 9.17
C ASP A 232 -4.86 -0.59 8.29
N TRP A 233 -5.85 -0.25 7.44
CA TRP A 233 -6.46 -1.16 6.48
C TRP A 233 -5.60 -1.44 5.23
N ALA A 234 -4.48 -0.73 5.06
CA ALA A 234 -3.65 -0.75 3.86
C ALA A 234 -4.37 -0.27 2.58
N PHE A 235 -5.29 0.70 2.71
CA PHE A 235 -6.01 1.31 1.59
C PHE A 235 -5.26 2.50 0.98
N VAL A 236 -4.17 2.96 1.60
CA VAL A 236 -3.41 4.11 1.10
C VAL A 236 -2.98 3.94 -0.36
N PRO A 237 -2.39 2.82 -0.82
CA PRO A 237 -1.96 2.72 -2.22
C PRO A 237 -3.10 2.94 -3.22
N ASN A 238 -4.31 2.45 -2.90
CA ASN A 238 -5.51 2.67 -3.70
C ASN A 238 -5.90 4.15 -3.71
N CYS A 239 -6.04 4.76 -2.52
CA CYS A 239 -6.40 6.18 -2.43
C CYS A 239 -5.36 7.08 -3.11
N LEU A 240 -4.06 6.84 -2.88
CA LEU A 240 -2.98 7.65 -3.42
C LEU A 240 -2.91 7.53 -4.95
N THR A 241 -3.03 6.33 -5.50
CA THR A 241 -3.03 6.14 -6.96
C THR A 241 -4.22 6.85 -7.60
N ALA A 242 -5.41 6.71 -7.02
CA ALA A 242 -6.61 7.35 -7.55
C ALA A 242 -6.59 8.89 -7.42
N LEU A 243 -6.02 9.42 -6.33
CA LEU A 243 -5.81 10.87 -6.17
C LEU A 243 -4.79 11.41 -7.18
N ILE A 244 -3.70 10.68 -7.45
CA ILE A 244 -2.72 11.04 -8.48
C ILE A 244 -3.39 11.06 -9.85
N ASP A 245 -4.17 10.02 -10.18
CA ASP A 245 -4.87 9.93 -11.46
C ASP A 245 -5.88 11.09 -11.63
N ILE A 246 -6.57 11.53 -10.57
CA ILE A 246 -7.44 12.73 -10.60
C ILE A 246 -6.61 14.01 -10.80
N ALA A 247 -5.48 14.17 -10.11
CA ALA A 247 -4.66 15.37 -10.24
C ALA A 247 -4.06 15.52 -11.65
N GLU A 248 -3.69 14.40 -12.28
CA GLU A 248 -3.17 14.33 -13.65
C GLU A 248 -4.26 14.49 -14.73
N ASN A 249 -5.53 14.23 -14.42
CA ASN A 249 -6.61 14.27 -15.40
C ASN A 249 -7.02 15.72 -15.76
N GLU A 250 -6.85 16.11 -17.02
CA GLU A 250 -7.21 17.44 -17.54
C GLU A 250 -8.73 17.67 -17.66
N ASP A 251 -9.52 16.60 -17.78
CA ASP A 251 -10.99 16.69 -17.87
C ASP A 251 -11.65 17.02 -16.51
N GLU A 252 -10.90 16.89 -15.41
CA GLU A 252 -11.39 17.16 -14.06
C GLU A 252 -11.33 18.66 -13.73
N SER A 253 -12.27 19.13 -12.91
CA SER A 253 -12.29 20.54 -12.47
C SER A 253 -11.01 20.90 -11.71
N GLU A 254 -10.49 22.12 -11.91
CA GLU A 254 -9.27 22.61 -11.26
C GLU A 254 -9.30 22.45 -9.73
N ALA A 255 -10.43 22.75 -9.08
CA ALA A 255 -10.61 22.56 -7.63
C ALA A 255 -10.42 21.09 -7.19
N ARG A 256 -10.95 20.14 -7.98
CA ARG A 256 -10.82 18.70 -7.70
C ARG A 256 -9.38 18.22 -7.94
N ARG A 257 -8.72 18.70 -8.99
CA ARG A 257 -7.31 18.38 -9.30
C ARG A 257 -6.36 18.90 -8.21
N THR A 258 -6.51 20.16 -7.82
CA THR A 258 -5.68 20.81 -6.80
C THR A 258 -5.90 20.18 -5.42
N GLY A 259 -7.13 19.87 -5.05
CA GLY A 259 -7.40 19.20 -3.79
C GLY A 259 -6.99 17.72 -3.77
N ALA A 260 -7.05 17.02 -4.90
CA ALA A 260 -6.46 15.68 -5.01
C ALA A 260 -4.94 15.73 -4.83
N ALA A 261 -4.25 16.67 -5.48
CA ALA A 261 -2.81 16.88 -5.31
C ALA A 261 -2.43 17.26 -3.86
N PHE A 262 -3.27 18.04 -3.18
CA PHE A 262 -3.11 18.35 -1.76
C PHE A 262 -3.10 17.08 -0.90
N TRP A 263 -4.07 16.18 -1.09
CA TRP A 263 -4.11 14.92 -0.34
C TRP A 263 -2.98 13.96 -0.71
N CYS A 264 -2.59 13.90 -1.99
CA CYS A 264 -1.38 13.17 -2.39
C CYS A 264 -0.15 13.62 -1.60
N GLN A 265 0.05 14.94 -1.52
CA GLN A 265 1.16 15.53 -0.79
C GLN A 265 1.08 15.17 0.70
N ARG A 266 -0.07 15.37 1.35
CA ARG A 266 -0.27 15.03 2.76
C ARG A 266 -0.02 13.55 3.07
N LEU A 267 -0.50 12.66 2.20
CA LEU A 267 -0.25 11.22 2.32
C LEU A 267 1.26 10.96 2.21
N ILE A 268 1.94 11.43 1.17
CA ILE A 268 3.38 11.16 0.98
C ILE A 268 4.22 11.75 2.12
N ASP A 269 3.97 13.00 2.51
CA ASP A 269 4.64 13.68 3.63
C ASP A 269 4.48 12.85 4.93
N GLY A 270 3.26 12.40 5.22
CA GLY A 270 2.98 11.58 6.40
C GLY A 270 3.74 10.25 6.40
N TYR A 271 3.92 9.64 5.23
CA TYR A 271 4.71 8.42 5.08
C TYR A 271 6.19 8.66 5.37
N GLN A 272 6.75 9.73 4.82
CA GLN A 272 8.13 10.11 5.03
C GLN A 272 8.39 10.44 6.50
N ALA A 273 7.50 11.22 7.11
CA ALA A 273 7.50 11.55 8.53
C ALA A 273 7.56 10.29 9.40
N PHE A 274 6.69 9.30 9.13
CA PHE A 274 6.67 8.05 9.90
C PHE A 274 7.90 7.16 9.64
N GLN A 275 8.41 7.10 8.41
CA GLN A 275 9.65 6.38 8.09
C GLN A 275 10.85 6.98 8.85
N GLU A 276 10.94 8.30 8.87
CA GLU A 276 12.01 9.01 9.54
C GLU A 276 11.91 8.84 11.07
N LEU A 277 10.71 8.91 11.65
CA LEU A 277 10.49 8.63 13.06
C LEU A 277 10.99 7.22 13.44
N LYS A 278 10.64 6.21 12.64
CA LYS A 278 11.12 4.83 12.85
C LYS A 278 12.64 4.71 12.72
N ARG A 279 13.25 5.44 11.77
CA ARG A 279 14.70 5.46 11.57
C ARG A 279 15.42 6.04 12.79
N VAL A 280 14.95 7.20 13.28
CA VAL A 280 15.47 7.87 14.47
C VAL A 280 15.28 6.99 15.70
N TYR A 281 14.08 6.43 15.90
CA TYR A 281 13.80 5.52 17.02
C TYR A 281 14.74 4.30 17.02
N LYS A 282 14.93 3.66 15.86
CA LYS A 282 15.83 2.52 15.74
C LYS A 282 17.27 2.90 16.12
N LYS A 283 17.77 4.03 15.62
CA LYS A 283 19.12 4.55 15.96
C LYS A 283 19.28 4.78 17.46
N ASN A 284 18.26 5.34 18.11
CA ASN A 284 18.26 5.60 19.54
C ASN A 284 18.19 4.30 20.35
N LYS A 285 17.36 3.33 19.93
CA LYS A 285 17.26 2.00 20.57
C LYS A 285 18.54 1.17 20.44
N ASP A 286 19.24 1.29 19.32
CA ASP A 286 20.55 0.66 19.12
C ASP A 286 21.61 1.25 20.07
N SER A 287 21.42 2.51 20.50
CA SER A 287 22.29 3.20 21.46
C SER A 287 21.89 2.93 22.92
N ASP A 288 20.58 2.84 23.20
CA ASP A 288 20.02 2.55 24.53
C ASP A 288 18.86 1.55 24.42
N GLN A 289 19.10 0.33 24.90
CA GLN A 289 18.14 -0.77 24.84
C GLN A 289 16.94 -0.61 25.78
N SER A 290 16.98 0.34 26.72
CA SER A 290 15.88 0.60 27.65
C SER A 290 14.71 1.36 26.99
N ILE A 291 14.93 1.98 25.83
CA ILE A 291 13.91 2.73 25.10
C ILE A 291 12.91 1.77 24.47
N ASN A 292 11.70 1.71 25.03
CA ASN A 292 10.58 0.97 24.47
C ASN A 292 9.42 1.92 24.19
N LEU A 293 8.99 1.98 22.93
CA LEU A 293 7.95 2.91 22.49
C LEU A 293 6.91 2.14 21.70
N ASP A 294 5.65 2.27 22.11
CA ASP A 294 4.54 1.60 21.46
C ASP A 294 3.91 2.51 20.40
N PHE A 295 4.29 2.29 19.14
CA PHE A 295 3.75 3.01 18.00
C PHE A 295 2.28 2.68 17.71
N SER A 296 1.69 1.68 18.38
CA SER A 296 0.27 1.36 18.22
C SER A 296 -0.64 2.44 18.81
N THR A 297 -0.14 3.23 19.78
CA THR A 297 -0.84 4.36 20.41
C THR A 297 -1.23 5.45 19.41
N ILE A 298 -0.47 5.59 18.31
CA ILE A 298 -0.74 6.54 17.23
C ILE A 298 -2.08 6.25 16.54
N ASN A 299 -2.60 5.02 16.62
CA ASN A 299 -3.90 4.64 16.06
C ASN A 299 -5.10 5.25 16.81
N THR A 300 -4.88 5.88 17.96
CA THR A 300 -5.95 6.42 18.81
C THR A 300 -6.03 7.94 18.70
N SER A 301 -7.12 8.53 19.18
CA SER A 301 -7.27 9.99 19.25
C SER A 301 -6.26 10.64 20.19
N ASN A 302 -5.77 9.90 21.18
CA ASN A 302 -4.81 10.37 22.17
C ASN A 302 -3.43 9.78 21.87
N VAL A 303 -2.69 10.45 21.00
CA VAL A 303 -1.30 10.07 20.70
C VAL A 303 -0.43 10.31 21.94
N ASP A 304 0.51 9.41 22.21
CA ASP A 304 1.45 9.56 23.31
C ASP A 304 2.28 10.85 23.13
N ASN A 305 2.38 11.66 24.19
CA ASN A 305 3.15 12.91 24.19
C ASN A 305 4.61 12.70 23.75
N VAL A 306 5.21 11.55 24.06
CA VAL A 306 6.59 11.27 23.63
C VAL A 306 6.70 11.21 22.10
N ILE A 307 5.68 10.68 21.43
CA ILE A 307 5.63 10.61 19.96
C ILE A 307 5.41 12.01 19.38
N LEU A 308 4.53 12.81 19.98
CA LEU A 308 4.27 14.18 19.54
C LEU A 308 5.55 15.03 19.64
N VAL A 309 6.26 14.97 20.76
CA VAL A 309 7.55 15.67 20.92
C VAL A 309 8.57 15.22 19.89
N ALA A 310 8.65 13.92 19.59
CA ALA A 310 9.56 13.42 18.57
C ALA A 310 9.22 13.97 17.16
N TYR A 311 7.93 14.10 16.83
CA TYR A 311 7.52 14.74 15.58
C TYR A 311 7.83 16.25 15.57
N GLU A 312 7.61 16.95 16.68
CA GLU A 312 7.94 18.38 16.83
C GLU A 312 9.45 18.64 16.66
N GLU A 313 10.30 17.79 17.26
CA GLU A 313 11.77 17.86 17.08
C GLU A 313 12.20 17.65 15.62
N MET A 314 11.40 16.92 14.85
CA MET A 314 11.59 16.71 13.41
C MET A 314 10.98 17.84 12.56
N GLY A 315 10.36 18.86 13.18
CA GLY A 315 9.69 19.96 12.50
C GLY A 315 8.33 19.60 11.89
N ILE A 316 7.75 18.47 12.29
CA ILE A 316 6.46 17.98 11.80
C ILE A 316 5.38 18.42 12.79
N VAL A 317 4.45 19.25 12.30
CA VAL A 317 3.34 19.79 13.08
C VAL A 317 2.11 18.88 12.91
N PRO A 318 1.63 18.20 13.96
CA PRO A 318 0.52 17.26 13.90
C PRO A 318 -0.77 17.82 13.30
N GLU A 319 -1.05 19.10 13.51
CA GLU A 319 -2.26 19.78 13.05
C GLU A 319 -2.27 19.97 11.53
N THR A 320 -1.11 20.02 10.89
CA THR A 320 -0.98 20.30 9.45
C THR A 320 -0.36 19.14 8.65
N SER A 321 0.03 18.05 9.34
CA SER A 321 0.70 16.89 8.76
C SER A 321 -0.01 15.61 9.14
N LEU A 322 -0.24 14.71 8.18
CA LEU A 322 -0.84 13.42 8.48
C LEU A 322 0.16 12.54 9.25
N ILE A 323 -0.23 12.17 10.47
CA ILE A 323 0.54 11.22 11.29
C ILE A 323 0.01 9.80 11.07
N PHE A 324 0.84 8.93 10.49
CA PHE A 324 0.53 7.51 10.39
C PHE A 324 1.08 6.69 11.56
N SER A 325 0.44 5.57 11.78
CA SER A 325 0.71 4.64 12.86
C SER A 325 1.39 3.37 12.38
N ASP A 326 1.91 2.59 13.34
CA ASP A 326 2.37 1.23 13.08
C ASP A 326 1.16 0.30 12.93
N SER A 327 1.25 -0.62 11.96
CA SER A 327 0.23 -1.64 11.74
C SER A 327 0.85 -2.93 11.23
N ILE A 328 0.17 -4.05 11.47
CA ILE A 328 0.59 -5.38 11.01
C ILE A 328 0.75 -5.42 9.49
N ARG A 329 -0.03 -4.60 8.76
CA ARG A 329 -0.02 -4.52 7.29
C ARG A 329 1.15 -3.69 6.73
N ARG A 330 2.02 -3.16 7.60
CA ARG A 330 3.26 -2.44 7.26
C ARG A 330 3.06 -1.26 6.28
N PRO A 331 2.27 -0.25 6.64
CA PRO A 331 1.98 0.87 5.74
C PRO A 331 3.25 1.55 5.18
N TRP A 332 4.36 1.57 5.93
CA TRP A 332 5.61 2.27 5.54
C TRP A 332 6.44 1.63 4.41
N CYS A 333 5.99 0.55 3.77
CA CYS A 333 6.69 -0.03 2.62
C CYS A 333 6.23 0.54 1.27
N LEU A 334 5.51 1.67 1.26
CA LEU A 334 5.12 2.35 0.03
C LEU A 334 6.37 2.71 -0.78
N ARG A 335 6.48 2.09 -1.95
CA ARG A 335 7.54 2.31 -2.93
C ARG A 335 6.93 2.34 -4.32
N PHE A 336 7.30 3.32 -5.12
CA PHE A 336 6.87 3.43 -6.50
C PHE A 336 7.84 2.70 -7.43
N SER A 337 7.30 1.96 -8.40
CA SER A 337 8.12 1.37 -9.46
C SER A 337 8.67 2.47 -10.36
N TRP A 338 9.80 2.21 -11.02
CA TRP A 338 10.38 3.16 -11.96
C TRP A 338 9.41 3.49 -13.11
N GLU A 339 8.66 2.51 -13.60
CA GLU A 339 7.59 2.72 -14.60
C GLU A 339 6.48 3.63 -14.09
N PHE A 340 6.13 3.53 -12.80
CA PHE A 340 5.15 4.44 -12.19
C PHE A 340 5.66 5.89 -12.21
N ILE A 341 6.93 6.11 -11.85
CA ILE A 341 7.58 7.42 -11.84
C ILE A 341 7.69 8.00 -13.26
N LYS A 342 8.13 7.22 -14.24
CA LYS A 342 8.23 7.66 -15.64
C LYS A 342 6.91 8.17 -16.19
N LYS A 343 5.82 7.42 -15.99
CA LYS A 343 4.49 7.84 -16.46
C LYS A 343 4.11 9.23 -15.91
N ARG A 344 4.51 9.55 -14.67
CA ARG A 344 4.13 10.78 -13.98
C ARG A 344 5.01 11.96 -14.40
N ALA A 345 6.27 11.69 -14.76
CA ALA A 345 7.14 12.69 -15.37
C ALA A 345 6.57 13.19 -16.72
N LEU A 346 5.91 12.32 -17.49
CA LEU A 346 5.28 12.66 -18.78
C LEU A 346 3.97 13.44 -18.61
N ASN A 347 3.24 13.19 -17.53
CA ASN A 347 1.97 13.85 -17.19
C ASN A 347 2.18 15.05 -16.22
N ALA A 348 3.39 15.60 -16.18
CA ALA A 348 3.71 16.69 -15.26
C ALA A 348 2.95 17.96 -15.63
N SER A 349 2.23 18.53 -14.67
CA SER A 349 1.52 19.80 -14.75
C SER A 349 1.93 20.70 -13.59
N GLU A 350 1.60 21.99 -13.64
CA GLU A 350 1.84 22.92 -12.52
C GLU A 350 1.35 22.35 -11.17
N ILE A 351 0.19 21.69 -11.17
CA ILE A 351 -0.42 21.06 -10.00
C ILE A 351 0.35 19.81 -9.55
N THR A 352 0.79 18.96 -10.49
CA THR A 352 1.36 17.65 -10.17
C THR A 352 2.87 17.66 -9.97
N LEU A 353 3.59 18.74 -10.30
CA LEU A 353 5.05 18.83 -10.13
C LEU A 353 5.51 18.54 -8.69
N LYS A 354 4.82 19.09 -7.69
CA LYS A 354 5.15 18.85 -6.28
C LYS A 354 4.84 17.41 -5.84
N VAL A 355 3.75 16.85 -6.38
CA VAL A 355 3.39 15.45 -6.17
C VAL A 355 4.45 14.54 -6.78
N PHE A 356 4.93 14.86 -7.99
CA PHE A 356 5.99 14.13 -8.67
C PHE A 356 7.31 14.16 -7.89
N GLU A 357 7.74 15.33 -7.42
CA GLU A 357 8.91 15.48 -6.55
C GLU A 357 8.83 14.56 -5.33
N SER A 358 7.66 14.53 -4.68
CA SER A 358 7.40 13.68 -3.52
C SER A 358 7.38 12.19 -3.87
N CYS A 359 6.92 11.83 -5.08
CA CYS A 359 6.97 10.46 -5.58
C CYS A 359 8.41 9.98 -5.83
N LEU A 360 9.31 10.86 -6.30
CA LEU A 360 10.73 10.52 -6.50
C LEU A 360 11.39 10.05 -5.20
N LEU A 361 11.08 10.70 -4.08
CA LEU A 361 11.57 10.34 -2.75
C LEU A 361 11.09 8.94 -2.29
N LEU A 362 10.01 8.43 -2.87
CA LEU A 362 9.47 7.10 -2.62
C LEU A 362 9.80 6.09 -3.73
N SER A 363 10.75 6.39 -4.61
CA SER A 363 11.22 5.45 -5.64
C SER A 363 11.70 4.13 -5.02
N GLY A 364 11.33 3.01 -5.65
CA GLY A 364 11.82 1.67 -5.30
C GLY A 364 13.32 1.48 -5.56
N ILE A 365 13.90 2.30 -6.43
CA ILE A 365 15.33 2.37 -6.70
C ILE A 365 15.89 3.57 -5.94
N PRO A 366 17.00 3.43 -5.17
CA PRO A 366 17.65 4.58 -4.56
C PRO A 366 18.14 5.52 -5.67
N ILE A 367 17.51 6.69 -5.79
CA ILE A 367 17.92 7.75 -6.72
C ILE A 367 18.73 8.76 -5.91
N ASP A 368 19.91 9.13 -6.40
CA ASP A 368 20.72 10.16 -5.72
C ASP A 368 20.07 11.55 -5.83
N VAL A 369 20.51 12.50 -5.00
CA VAL A 369 19.92 13.85 -4.97
C VAL A 369 20.13 14.60 -6.30
N GLN A 370 21.25 14.38 -6.99
CA GLN A 370 21.56 15.05 -8.25
C GLN A 370 20.69 14.50 -9.40
N GLU A 371 20.43 13.21 -9.42
CA GLU A 371 19.54 12.52 -10.34
C GLU A 371 18.08 12.92 -10.09
N GLN A 372 17.66 13.04 -8.83
CA GLN A 372 16.33 13.56 -8.48
C GLN A 372 16.14 14.99 -9.04
N GLU A 373 17.12 15.88 -8.83
CA GLU A 373 17.08 17.24 -9.37
C GLU A 373 17.04 17.26 -10.91
N LYS A 374 17.83 16.39 -11.57
CA LYS A 374 17.80 16.26 -13.03
C LYS A 374 16.41 15.82 -13.52
N LEU A 375 15.82 14.79 -12.93
CA LEU A 375 14.50 14.29 -13.30
C LEU A 375 13.40 15.33 -13.06
N LEU A 376 13.47 16.06 -11.95
CA LEU A 376 12.55 17.14 -11.66
C LEU A 376 12.68 18.28 -12.68
N ASN A 377 13.90 18.64 -13.07
CA ASN A 377 14.15 19.65 -14.09
C ASN A 377 13.65 19.21 -15.48
N ILE A 378 13.76 17.92 -15.81
CA ILE A 378 13.19 17.35 -17.04
C ILE A 378 11.67 17.46 -17.00
N ALA A 379 11.01 17.04 -15.91
CA ALA A 379 9.55 17.13 -15.78
C ALA A 379 9.05 18.58 -15.91
N LYS A 380 9.77 19.54 -15.32
CA LYS A 380 9.48 20.98 -15.48
C LYS A 380 9.59 21.45 -16.93
N LYS A 381 10.58 20.95 -17.68
CA LYS A 381 10.75 21.28 -19.12
C LYS A 381 9.69 20.63 -19.99
N VAL A 382 9.28 19.39 -19.68
CA VAL A 382 8.18 18.71 -20.38
C VAL A 382 6.88 19.51 -20.22
N PHE A 383 6.60 19.97 -19.00
CA PHE A 383 5.49 20.89 -18.74
C PHE A 383 5.63 22.20 -19.53
N ALA A 384 6.79 22.86 -19.49
CA ALA A 384 7.00 24.13 -20.21
C ALA A 384 6.89 23.99 -21.74
N ALA A 385 7.23 22.83 -22.31
CA ALA A 385 7.08 22.54 -23.74
C ALA A 385 5.63 22.21 -24.16
N GLN A 386 4.73 21.94 -23.20
CA GLN A 386 3.29 21.78 -23.44
C GLN A 386 2.55 23.12 -23.52
N GLU A 387 3.15 24.22 -23.02
CA GLU A 387 2.64 25.58 -23.24
C GLU A 387 3.00 26.05 -24.67
N PRO A 388 2.05 26.60 -25.45
CA PRO A 388 2.35 27.16 -26.75
C PRO A 388 3.14 28.46 -26.55
N THR A 389 4.46 28.38 -26.61
CA THR A 389 5.32 29.55 -26.59
C THR A 389 5.32 30.19 -27.98
N GLU A 390 4.94 31.47 -28.01
CA GLU A 390 5.21 32.37 -29.12
C GLU A 390 6.72 32.34 -29.44
N GLU A 391 7.02 32.44 -30.74
CA GLU A 391 8.35 32.34 -31.35
C GLU A 391 9.47 32.96 -30.50
N HIS A 392 10.26 32.11 -29.84
CA HIS A 392 11.60 32.47 -29.40
C HIS A 392 12.64 31.73 -30.24
N SER A 393 13.23 32.49 -31.16
CA SER A 393 14.42 32.13 -31.91
C SER A 393 15.62 32.02 -30.94
N GLY A 394 16.14 30.81 -30.81
CA GLY A 394 17.41 30.51 -30.16
C GLY A 394 17.60 29.00 -30.13
N ASP A 395 18.81 28.52 -30.40
CA ASP A 395 19.17 27.10 -30.47
C ASP A 395 18.89 26.33 -29.16
N GLU A 396 17.63 26.02 -28.87
CA GLU A 396 17.25 25.17 -27.74
C GLU A 396 17.20 23.71 -28.20
N LYS A 397 18.07 22.89 -27.59
CA LYS A 397 18.13 21.45 -27.82
C LYS A 397 16.76 20.83 -27.47
N ILE A 398 16.10 20.25 -28.46
CA ILE A 398 14.90 19.43 -28.29
C ILE A 398 15.29 18.22 -27.44
N TYR A 399 14.78 18.15 -26.21
CA TYR A 399 15.00 17.02 -25.32
C TYR A 399 14.15 15.84 -25.80
N THR A 400 14.80 14.70 -26.04
CA THR A 400 14.15 13.47 -26.50
C THR A 400 14.19 12.40 -25.41
N LEU A 401 13.47 11.29 -25.62
CA LEU A 401 13.52 10.11 -24.74
C LEU A 401 14.95 9.63 -24.45
N ALA A 402 15.90 9.87 -25.36
CA ALA A 402 17.32 9.55 -25.18
C ALA A 402 17.99 10.39 -24.08
N ASP A 403 17.56 11.65 -23.89
CA ASP A 403 18.10 12.52 -22.84
C ASP A 403 17.62 12.12 -21.42
N ILE A 404 16.55 11.32 -21.33
CA ILE A 404 16.00 10.76 -20.08
C ILE A 404 16.70 9.44 -19.70
N VAL A 405 17.09 8.65 -20.69
CA VAL A 405 17.72 7.34 -20.48
C VAL A 405 19.20 7.46 -20.14
N GLY A 406 19.81 8.62 -20.39
CA GLY A 406 21.26 8.72 -20.54
C GLY A 406 21.65 8.03 -21.84
N ASP A 407 22.67 8.55 -22.53
CA ASP A 407 23.36 7.71 -23.52
C ASP A 407 23.66 6.38 -22.82
N ASP A 408 23.20 5.27 -23.41
CA ASP A 408 23.67 3.93 -23.04
C ASP A 408 25.18 4.08 -22.88
N ALA A 409 25.64 3.94 -21.64
CA ALA A 409 27.05 3.94 -21.36
C ALA A 409 27.60 2.88 -22.30
N THR A 410 28.44 3.33 -23.24
CA THR A 410 29.35 2.46 -23.97
C THR A 410 30.30 1.90 -22.91
N SER A 411 29.81 0.90 -22.17
CA SER A 411 30.59 0.12 -21.24
C SER A 411 31.64 -0.55 -22.11
N LYS A 412 32.89 -0.15 -21.88
CA LYS A 412 34.01 -0.94 -22.34
C LYS A 412 33.82 -2.34 -21.78
N GLU A 413 33.64 -3.31 -22.66
CA GLU A 413 33.53 -4.74 -22.35
C GLU A 413 34.62 -5.13 -21.34
N ALA A 414 34.25 -5.20 -20.07
CA ALA A 414 35.10 -5.69 -19.00
C ALA A 414 34.52 -7.02 -18.52
N SER A 415 35.07 -8.12 -19.03
CA SER A 415 34.69 -9.45 -18.56
C SER A 415 35.07 -9.60 -17.08
N MET A 416 34.09 -9.67 -16.18
CA MET A 416 34.32 -10.01 -14.77
C MET A 416 34.23 -11.53 -14.60
N GLY A 417 35.27 -12.25 -15.04
CA GLY A 417 35.36 -13.70 -14.90
C GLY A 417 34.32 -14.45 -15.73
N ILE A 418 33.50 -15.29 -15.08
CA ILE A 418 32.41 -16.04 -15.74
C ILE A 418 31.13 -15.21 -15.97
N TRP A 419 31.14 -13.93 -15.57
CA TRP A 419 30.02 -13.02 -15.72
C TRP A 419 30.28 -12.10 -16.91
N SER A 420 29.35 -12.12 -17.87
CA SER A 420 29.26 -11.17 -18.98
C SER A 420 28.22 -10.10 -18.66
N GLU A 421 28.40 -8.90 -19.20
CA GLU A 421 27.31 -7.91 -19.21
C GLU A 421 26.10 -8.50 -19.92
N THR A 422 24.92 -8.25 -19.36
CA THR A 422 23.65 -8.71 -19.92
C THR A 422 23.35 -7.97 -21.22
N PRO A 423 22.78 -8.65 -22.25
CA PRO A 423 22.41 -8.00 -23.50
C PRO A 423 21.51 -6.79 -23.25
N SER A 424 21.85 -5.64 -23.84
CA SER A 424 21.09 -4.37 -23.75
C SER A 424 19.72 -4.45 -24.44
N GLU A 425 19.52 -5.43 -25.31
CA GLU A 425 18.27 -5.68 -26.04
C GLU A 425 17.12 -6.19 -25.14
N ILE A 426 17.41 -6.58 -23.89
CA ILE A 426 16.45 -7.26 -23.04
C ILE A 426 16.00 -6.36 -21.88
N ASN A 427 14.70 -6.08 -21.81
CA ASN A 427 14.10 -5.35 -20.69
C ASN A 427 13.95 -6.26 -19.45
N TRP A 428 15.02 -6.37 -18.67
CA TRP A 428 15.06 -7.16 -17.44
C TRP A 428 14.04 -6.72 -16.37
N ALA A 429 13.58 -5.47 -16.39
CA ALA A 429 12.54 -4.99 -15.47
C ALA A 429 11.16 -5.63 -15.72
N SER A 430 10.96 -6.24 -16.90
CA SER A 430 9.76 -7.00 -17.26
C SER A 430 9.83 -8.49 -16.88
N CYS A 431 11.00 -8.98 -16.46
CA CYS A 431 11.19 -10.40 -16.13
C CYS A 431 10.88 -10.66 -14.65
N PRO A 432 9.94 -11.57 -14.33
CA PRO A 432 9.72 -11.99 -12.95
C PRO A 432 11.00 -12.58 -12.36
N LEU A 433 11.31 -12.26 -11.10
CA LEU A 433 12.48 -12.79 -10.38
C LEU A 433 12.60 -14.31 -10.55
N GLY A 434 13.71 -14.74 -11.18
CA GLY A 434 14.00 -16.15 -11.46
C GLY A 434 13.65 -16.62 -12.88
N SER A 435 13.24 -15.73 -13.78
CA SER A 435 12.99 -16.03 -15.20
C SER A 435 14.09 -15.37 -16.04
N LEU A 436 14.84 -16.17 -16.78
CA LEU A 436 15.72 -15.65 -17.83
C LEU A 436 14.88 -15.41 -19.09
N PRO A 437 15.21 -14.38 -19.89
CA PRO A 437 14.47 -14.00 -21.09
C PRO A 437 14.67 -14.94 -22.30
N TRP A 438 15.06 -16.20 -22.07
CA TRP A 438 15.19 -17.23 -23.11
C TRP A 438 14.66 -18.58 -22.64
#